data_AF-A0A1M3CF39-F1
#
_entry.id   AF-A0A1M3CF39-F1
#
_cell.length_a   1.000
_cell.length_b   1.000
_cell.length_c   1.000
_cell.angle_alpha   90.00
_cell.angle_beta   90.00
_cell.angle_gamma   90.00
#
_symmetry.space_group_name_H-M   'P 1'
#
loop_
_entity.id
_entity.type
_entity.pdbx_description
1 polymer ?
#
loop_
_entity_poly.entity_id
_entity_poly.type
_entity_poly.pdbx_seq_one_letter_code
_entity_poly.pdbx_strand_id
1 'polypeptide(L)'
;MLMLVKDSPVQEILPLPKRSTPPSRRSDYNRRRFLAWLRDEVAVLRALGMDHRRIAAQLDIEEHDVRAFCPNPSENSSRRKLPRRAVEALLHGRHASLGGRTVARRGQRLVEIVSAYTWDELLSEPGVGTVTASEIRLWLEERGASLRPSE
;
A
#
# COMPACT_ATOMS: atom_id res chain seq x y z
N MET A 1 21.65 27.08 73.82
CA MET A 1 20.49 27.21 72.91
C MET A 1 21.00 27.07 71.48
N LEU A 2 20.50 26.06 70.76
CA LEU A 2 20.13 25.99 69.32
C LEU A 2 20.54 27.24 68.48
N MET A 3 21.16 27.21 67.29
CA MET A 3 20.93 26.37 66.09
C MET A 3 21.88 26.83 64.93
N LEU A 4 22.33 25.89 64.06
CA LEU A 4 22.22 25.96 62.57
C LEU A 4 23.14 26.96 61.80
N VAL A 5 23.83 26.74 60.66
CA VAL A 5 24.10 25.70 59.62
C VAL A 5 25.30 26.26 58.80
N LYS A 6 26.46 25.59 58.69
CA LYS A 6 26.91 24.61 57.67
C LYS A 6 26.72 24.97 56.18
N ASP A 7 27.75 25.63 55.63
CA ASP A 7 28.46 25.40 54.34
C ASP A 7 27.75 25.14 52.98
N SER A 8 28.21 25.92 51.99
CA SER A 8 28.56 25.53 50.59
C SER A 8 27.44 25.48 49.51
N PRO A 9 27.79 25.41 48.19
CA PRO A 9 27.97 26.57 47.31
C PRO A 9 27.00 26.58 46.11
N VAL A 10 26.92 27.70 45.40
CA VAL A 10 26.07 27.87 44.20
C VAL A 10 26.63 27.03 43.04
N GLN A 11 25.87 26.03 42.58
CA GLN A 11 26.20 25.16 41.46
C GLN A 11 26.05 25.87 40.11
N GLU A 12 27.08 25.74 39.27
CA GLU A 12 27.07 26.01 37.84
C GLU A 12 25.97 25.21 37.13
N ILE A 13 25.14 25.89 36.37
CA ILE A 13 24.12 25.28 35.51
C ILE A 13 24.76 24.99 34.15
N LEU A 14 25.06 23.72 33.88
CA LEU A 14 25.42 23.21 32.55
C LEU A 14 24.23 23.35 31.57
N PRO A 15 24.45 23.73 30.30
CA PRO A 15 23.37 23.79 29.31
C PRO A 15 22.95 22.40 28.83
N LEU A 16 21.65 22.08 28.96
CA LEU A 16 21.04 20.84 28.49
C LEU A 16 21.06 20.71 26.94
N PRO A 17 21.04 19.48 26.40
CA PRO A 17 21.14 19.21 24.97
C PRO A 17 19.88 19.65 24.22
N LYS A 18 20.10 20.18 23.01
CA LYS A 18 19.08 20.69 22.08
C LYS A 18 17.99 19.63 21.83
N ARG A 19 16.78 19.90 22.34
CA ARG A 19 15.56 19.15 22.01
C ARG A 19 15.30 19.26 20.51
N SER A 20 15.39 18.13 19.81
CA SER A 20 15.00 17.98 18.42
C SER A 20 13.54 18.39 18.26
N THR A 21 13.29 19.49 17.54
CA THR A 21 11.94 19.92 17.17
C THR A 21 11.32 18.83 16.29
N PRO A 22 10.10 18.32 16.60
CA PRO A 22 9.46 17.33 15.74
C PRO A 22 9.26 17.92 14.33
N PRO A 23 9.53 17.17 13.26
CA PRO A 23 9.34 17.66 11.90
C PRO A 23 7.88 18.09 11.71
N SER A 24 7.68 19.28 11.14
CA SER A 24 6.33 19.79 10.88
C SER A 24 5.60 18.87 9.90
N ARG A 25 4.29 18.64 10.11
CA ARG A 25 3.42 17.83 9.23
C ARG A 25 3.50 18.24 7.74
N ARG A 26 3.88 19.49 7.45
CA ARG A 26 4.07 20.03 6.10
C ARG A 26 5.32 19.43 5.41
N SER A 27 6.40 19.21 6.16
CA SER A 27 7.61 18.54 5.68
C SER A 27 7.31 17.10 5.28
N ASP A 28 6.55 16.38 6.11
CA ASP A 28 6.15 15.00 5.82
C ASP A 28 5.26 14.89 4.56
N TYR A 29 4.35 15.85 4.38
CA TYR A 29 3.51 15.91 3.18
C TYR A 29 4.34 16.13 1.92
N ASN A 30 5.26 17.10 1.94
CA ASN A 30 6.15 17.38 0.82
C ASN A 30 7.06 16.18 0.52
N ARG A 31 7.58 15.54 1.56
CA ARG A 31 8.43 14.34 1.42
C ARG A 31 7.66 13.18 0.79
N ARG A 32 6.43 12.90 1.23
CA ARG A 32 5.59 11.85 0.63
C ARG A 32 5.31 12.11 -0.84
N ARG A 33 5.00 13.36 -1.21
CA ARG A 33 4.74 13.76 -2.60
C ARG A 33 6.00 13.60 -3.46
N PHE A 34 7.15 14.03 -2.95
CA PHE A 34 8.44 13.87 -3.63
C PHE A 34 8.79 12.39 -3.84
N LEU A 35 8.66 11.55 -2.81
CA LEU A 35 8.94 10.12 -2.92
C LEU A 35 7.97 9.40 -3.85
N ALA A 36 6.71 9.83 -3.93
CA ALA A 36 5.75 9.30 -4.89
C ALA A 36 6.14 9.67 -6.33
N TRP A 37 6.47 10.94 -6.57
CA TRP A 37 6.98 11.39 -7.87
C TRP A 37 8.26 10.63 -8.28
N LEU A 38 9.21 10.47 -7.36
CA LEU A 38 10.46 9.77 -7.63
C LEU A 38 10.23 8.29 -7.99
N ARG A 39 9.26 7.63 -7.36
CA ARG A 39 8.84 6.27 -7.72
C ARG A 39 8.27 6.19 -9.13
N ASP A 40 7.37 7.11 -9.48
CA ASP A 40 6.75 7.16 -10.80
C ASP A 40 7.82 7.40 -11.89
N GLU A 41 8.75 8.31 -11.63
CA GLU A 41 9.85 8.62 -12.56
C GLU A 41 10.78 7.41 -12.77
N VAL A 42 11.20 6.73 -11.70
CA VAL A 42 12.00 5.50 -11.80
C VAL A 42 11.25 4.42 -12.58
N ALA A 43 9.93 4.26 -12.37
CA ALA A 43 9.11 3.29 -13.09
C ALA A 43 9.05 3.59 -14.60
N VAL A 44 8.91 4.86 -14.99
CA VAL A 44 8.93 5.30 -16.39
C VAL A 44 10.28 5.00 -17.03
N LEU A 45 11.39 5.38 -16.39
CA LEU A 45 12.73 5.16 -16.96
C LEU A 45 13.06 3.67 -17.10
N ARG A 46 12.60 2.83 -16.16
CA ARG A 46 12.69 1.36 -16.29
C ARG A 46 11.86 0.82 -17.44
N ALA A 47 10.63 1.31 -17.63
CA ALA A 47 9.78 0.90 -18.75
C ALA A 47 10.38 1.29 -20.11
N LEU A 48 11.17 2.37 -20.16
CA LEU A 48 11.95 2.79 -21.34
C LEU A 48 13.23 1.95 -21.55
N GLY A 49 13.49 0.95 -20.72
CA GLY A 49 14.63 0.03 -20.86
C GLY A 49 15.93 0.53 -20.25
N MET A 50 15.91 1.57 -19.41
CA MET A 50 17.11 2.02 -18.72
C MET A 50 17.52 1.07 -17.59
N ASP A 51 18.83 0.85 -17.47
CA ASP A 51 19.45 0.11 -16.39
C ASP A 51 19.61 0.99 -15.13
N HIS A 52 19.73 0.35 -13.96
CA HIS A 52 19.72 1.07 -12.67
C HIS A 52 20.82 2.13 -12.56
N ARG A 53 22.01 1.89 -13.13
CA ARG A 53 23.13 2.83 -13.10
C ARG A 53 22.80 4.10 -13.89
N ARG A 54 22.19 3.94 -15.05
CA ARG A 54 21.81 5.07 -15.90
C ARG A 54 20.68 5.89 -15.29
N ILE A 55 19.73 5.24 -14.61
CA ILE A 55 18.67 5.92 -13.85
C ILE A 55 19.25 6.67 -12.64
N ALA A 56 20.16 6.06 -11.90
CA ALA A 56 20.85 6.67 -10.76
C ALA A 56 21.56 7.96 -11.17
N ALA A 57 22.31 7.92 -12.26
CA ALA A 57 22.99 9.08 -12.82
C ALA A 57 22.02 10.17 -13.31
N GLN A 58 20.89 9.78 -13.90
CA GLN A 58 19.89 10.72 -14.43
C GLN A 58 19.12 11.45 -13.32
N LEU A 59 18.82 10.75 -12.23
CA LEU A 59 18.04 11.28 -11.10
C LEU A 59 18.91 11.81 -9.96
N ASP A 60 20.24 11.72 -10.09
CA ASP A 60 21.22 12.11 -9.07
C ASP A 60 20.93 11.45 -7.71
N ILE A 61 20.72 10.12 -7.74
CA ILE A 61 20.48 9.29 -6.56
C ILE A 61 21.36 8.04 -6.59
N GLU A 62 21.47 7.35 -5.45
CA GLU A 62 22.22 6.10 -5.35
C GLU A 62 21.57 4.95 -6.13
N GLU A 63 22.38 4.06 -6.74
CA GLU A 63 21.87 2.86 -7.44
C GLU A 63 21.02 1.98 -6.49
N HIS A 64 21.40 1.93 -5.22
CA HIS A 64 20.63 1.24 -4.18
C HIS A 64 19.22 1.85 -4.03
N ASP A 65 19.10 3.17 -4.06
CA ASP A 65 17.81 3.84 -3.92
C ASP A 65 16.95 3.63 -5.16
N VAL A 66 17.55 3.61 -6.35
CA VAL A 66 16.85 3.19 -7.58
C VAL A 66 16.26 1.79 -7.41
N ARG A 67 17.01 0.83 -6.83
CA ARG A 67 16.47 -0.52 -6.58
C ARG A 67 15.32 -0.52 -5.57
N ALA A 68 15.36 0.37 -4.57
CA ALA A 68 14.29 0.52 -3.60
C ALA A 68 13.02 1.19 -4.19
N PHE A 69 13.18 2.01 -5.24
CA PHE A 69 12.07 2.66 -5.95
C PHE A 69 11.60 1.88 -7.18
N CYS A 70 12.43 0.99 -7.72
CA CYS A 70 12.04 0.11 -8.80
C CYS A 70 10.80 -0.67 -8.39
N PRO A 71 9.72 -0.60 -9.18
CA PRO A 71 8.56 -1.42 -8.92
C PRO A 71 9.00 -2.88 -9.03
N ASN A 72 9.00 -3.60 -7.91
CA ASN A 72 8.90 -5.05 -7.99
C ASN A 72 7.57 -5.32 -8.72
N PRO A 73 7.55 -6.06 -9.84
CA PRO A 73 6.30 -6.38 -10.51
C PRO A 73 5.33 -7.10 -9.55
N SER A 74 5.82 -7.75 -8.48
CA SER A 74 5.01 -8.32 -7.40
C SER A 74 4.46 -7.30 -6.39
N GLU A 75 5.10 -6.14 -6.22
CA GLU A 75 4.72 -5.13 -5.22
C GLU A 75 3.64 -4.17 -5.76
N ASN A 76 3.60 -3.94 -7.07
CA ASN A 76 2.48 -3.27 -7.74
C ASN A 76 1.19 -4.11 -7.71
N SER A 77 1.31 -5.44 -7.75
CA SER A 77 0.19 -6.39 -7.65
C SER A 77 -0.43 -6.46 -6.26
N SER A 78 0.31 -6.01 -5.23
CA SER A 78 -0.17 -6.04 -3.84
C SER A 78 -1.27 -4.99 -3.55
N ARG A 79 -1.57 -4.07 -4.48
CA ARG A 79 -2.38 -2.88 -4.18
C ARG A 79 -3.47 -2.50 -5.17
N ARG A 80 -3.79 -3.28 -6.21
CA ARG A 80 -5.09 -3.05 -6.86
C ARG A 80 -6.17 -3.42 -5.86
N LYS A 81 -6.80 -2.38 -5.31
CA LYS A 81 -8.02 -2.55 -4.54
C LYS A 81 -9.13 -2.79 -5.54
N LEU A 82 -9.96 -3.81 -5.31
CA LEU A 82 -11.19 -3.97 -6.06
C LEU A 82 -12.00 -2.67 -5.98
N PRO A 83 -12.61 -2.23 -7.09
CA PRO A 83 -13.51 -1.10 -7.04
C PRO A 83 -14.69 -1.43 -6.11
N ARG A 84 -15.19 -0.42 -5.42
CA ARG A 84 -16.24 -0.58 -4.38
C ARG A 84 -17.46 -1.34 -4.90
N ARG A 85 -17.91 -1.03 -6.13
CA ARG A 85 -19.02 -1.72 -6.80
C ARG A 85 -18.81 -3.23 -6.91
N ALA A 86 -17.59 -3.65 -7.24
CA ALA A 86 -17.26 -5.07 -7.37
C ALA A 86 -17.26 -5.73 -5.99
N VAL A 87 -16.70 -5.08 -4.98
CA VAL A 87 -16.74 -5.58 -3.60
C VAL A 87 -18.18 -5.73 -3.12
N GLU A 88 -19.02 -4.72 -3.32
CA GLU A 88 -20.44 -4.78 -2.91
C GLU A 88 -21.19 -5.90 -3.66
N ALA A 89 -20.98 -6.06 -4.97
CA ALA A 89 -21.56 -7.17 -5.73
C ALA A 89 -21.10 -8.52 -5.19
N LEU A 90 -19.80 -8.73 -4.97
CA LEU A 90 -19.26 -10.00 -4.48
C LEU A 90 -19.71 -10.33 -3.05
N LEU A 91 -19.87 -9.32 -2.19
CA LEU A 91 -20.32 -9.51 -0.82
C LEU A 91 -21.81 -9.87 -0.72
N HIS A 92 -22.61 -9.60 -1.75
CA HIS A 92 -24.05 -9.88 -1.77
C HIS A 92 -24.47 -10.87 -2.86
N GLY A 93 -23.54 -11.25 -3.74
CA GLY A 93 -23.78 -12.14 -4.86
C GLY A 93 -23.91 -13.59 -4.45
N ARG A 94 -24.10 -14.45 -5.45
CA ARG A 94 -24.49 -15.86 -5.24
C ARG A 94 -23.51 -16.68 -4.38
N HIS A 95 -22.20 -16.45 -4.53
CA HIS A 95 -21.16 -17.23 -3.84
C HIS A 95 -20.72 -16.59 -2.52
N ALA A 96 -21.39 -15.50 -2.09
CA ALA A 96 -21.01 -14.76 -0.90
C ALA A 96 -21.05 -15.62 0.38
N SER A 97 -21.94 -16.62 0.43
CA SER A 97 -22.08 -17.55 1.56
C SER A 97 -20.81 -18.35 1.86
N LEU A 98 -19.93 -18.57 0.87
CA LEU A 98 -18.63 -19.24 1.05
C LEU A 98 -17.71 -18.48 2.00
N GLY A 99 -17.79 -17.15 2.01
CA GLY A 99 -17.02 -16.32 2.94
C GLY A 99 -17.61 -16.23 4.35
N GLY A 100 -18.74 -16.88 4.63
CA GLY A 100 -19.37 -16.94 5.95
C GLY A 100 -20.59 -16.02 6.13
N ARG A 101 -21.13 -16.01 7.35
CA ARG A 101 -22.44 -15.39 7.67
C ARG A 101 -22.44 -13.86 7.77
N THR A 102 -21.28 -13.24 8.01
CA THR A 102 -21.17 -11.79 8.21
C THR A 102 -20.44 -11.12 7.06
N VAL A 103 -20.82 -9.88 6.73
CA VAL A 103 -20.15 -9.08 5.69
C VAL A 103 -18.65 -8.96 5.95
N ALA A 104 -18.25 -8.75 7.22
CA ALA A 104 -16.84 -8.65 7.60
C ALA A 104 -16.05 -9.93 7.27
N ARG A 105 -16.61 -11.11 7.56
CA ARG A 105 -15.95 -12.40 7.28
C ARG A 105 -15.89 -12.69 5.79
N ARG A 106 -16.93 -12.33 5.04
CA ARG A 106 -16.95 -12.38 3.58
C ARG A 106 -15.91 -11.46 2.95
N GLY A 107 -15.73 -10.26 3.49
CA GLY A 107 -14.69 -9.32 3.06
C GLY A 107 -13.26 -9.86 3.23
N GLN A 108 -13.01 -10.62 4.29
CA GLN A 108 -11.73 -11.29 4.51
C GLN A 108 -11.49 -12.46 3.54
N ARG A 109 -12.56 -13.04 2.98
CA ARG A 109 -12.55 -14.22 2.12
C ARG A 109 -12.99 -13.94 0.69
N LEU A 110 -12.74 -12.72 0.21
CA LEU A 110 -13.10 -12.33 -1.16
C LEU A 110 -12.44 -13.21 -2.21
N VAL A 111 -11.19 -13.65 -2.01
CA VAL A 111 -10.50 -14.54 -2.97
C VAL A 111 -11.27 -15.86 -3.11
N GLU A 112 -11.67 -16.48 -1.99
CA GLU A 112 -12.45 -17.73 -1.98
C GLU A 112 -13.80 -17.54 -2.69
N ILE A 113 -14.51 -16.46 -2.36
CA ILE A 113 -15.81 -16.13 -2.99
C ILE A 113 -15.66 -15.95 -4.50
N VAL A 114 -14.68 -15.15 -4.94
CA VAL A 114 -14.48 -14.83 -6.36
C VAL A 114 -14.06 -16.06 -7.15
N SER A 115 -13.18 -16.90 -6.61
CA SER A 115 -12.70 -18.12 -7.27
C SER A 115 -13.82 -19.13 -7.59
N ALA A 116 -14.96 -19.05 -6.89
CA ALA A 116 -16.11 -19.91 -7.15
C ALA A 116 -16.94 -19.49 -8.38
N TYR A 117 -16.81 -18.25 -8.84
CA TYR A 117 -17.51 -17.76 -10.03
C TYR A 117 -16.91 -18.31 -11.31
N THR A 118 -17.77 -18.61 -12.28
CA THR A 118 -17.36 -18.60 -13.70
C THR A 118 -17.47 -17.18 -14.28
N TRP A 119 -16.94 -17.00 -15.48
CA TRP A 119 -17.02 -15.70 -16.17
C TRP A 119 -18.46 -15.25 -16.42
N ASP A 120 -19.34 -16.15 -16.87
CA ASP A 120 -20.74 -15.83 -17.17
C ASP A 120 -21.55 -15.59 -15.90
N GLU A 121 -21.24 -16.30 -14.82
CA GLU A 121 -21.84 -16.04 -13.52
C GLU A 121 -21.51 -14.63 -13.02
N LEU A 122 -20.26 -14.19 -13.20
CA LEU A 122 -19.83 -12.84 -12.87
C LEU A 122 -20.57 -11.78 -13.68
N LEU A 123 -20.77 -11.99 -14.98
CA LEU A 123 -21.52 -11.07 -15.84
C LEU A 123 -23.02 -11.03 -15.52
N SER A 124 -23.54 -12.08 -14.88
CA SER A 124 -24.94 -12.16 -14.45
C SER A 124 -25.18 -11.49 -13.10
N GLU A 125 -24.12 -11.10 -12.37
CA GLU A 125 -24.25 -10.45 -11.07
C GLU A 125 -24.72 -8.98 -11.21
N PRO A 126 -25.70 -8.53 -10.40
CA PRO A 126 -26.16 -7.15 -10.42
C PRO A 126 -25.03 -6.16 -10.16
N GLY A 127 -24.83 -5.21 -11.08
CA GLY A 127 -23.79 -4.19 -10.97
C GLY A 127 -22.40 -4.64 -11.44
N VAL A 128 -22.27 -5.85 -11.99
CA VAL A 128 -21.04 -6.34 -12.62
C VAL A 128 -21.19 -6.35 -14.13
N GLY A 129 -20.68 -5.31 -14.79
CA GLY A 129 -20.53 -5.29 -16.25
C GLY A 129 -19.20 -5.91 -16.70
N THR A 130 -18.99 -6.02 -18.00
CA THR A 130 -17.76 -6.56 -18.61
C THR A 130 -16.47 -5.93 -18.09
N VAL A 131 -16.46 -4.61 -17.91
CA VAL A 131 -15.33 -3.87 -17.34
C VAL A 131 -15.08 -4.32 -15.89
N THR A 132 -16.14 -4.44 -15.10
CA THR A 132 -16.04 -4.84 -13.68
C THR A 132 -15.62 -6.29 -13.54
N ALA A 133 -16.14 -7.20 -14.38
CA ALA A 133 -15.72 -8.59 -14.44
C ALA A 133 -14.23 -8.72 -14.82
N SER A 134 -13.76 -7.90 -15.76
CA SER A 134 -12.34 -7.83 -16.14
C SER A 134 -11.46 -7.33 -14.98
N GLU A 135 -11.89 -6.29 -14.28
CA GLU A 135 -11.21 -5.79 -13.07
C GLU A 135 -11.14 -6.86 -11.98
N ILE A 136 -12.21 -7.62 -11.75
CA ILE A 136 -12.27 -8.72 -10.78
C ILE A 136 -11.31 -9.84 -11.17
N ARG A 137 -11.29 -10.23 -12.44
CA ARG A 137 -10.40 -11.28 -12.95
C ARG A 137 -8.93 -10.90 -12.78
N LEU A 138 -8.54 -9.70 -13.21
CA LEU A 138 -7.17 -9.20 -13.05
C LEU A 138 -6.78 -9.15 -11.58
N TRP A 139 -7.68 -8.67 -10.71
CA TRP A 139 -7.46 -8.62 -9.27
C TRP A 139 -7.21 -10.00 -8.64
N LEU A 140 -7.86 -11.04 -9.18
CA LEU A 140 -7.72 -12.42 -8.74
C LEU A 140 -6.42 -13.06 -9.24
N GLU A 141 -6.09 -12.85 -10.52
CA GLU A 141 -4.84 -13.30 -11.15
C GLU A 141 -3.61 -12.72 -10.42
N GLU A 142 -3.68 -11.44 -10.03
CA GLU A 142 -2.65 -10.77 -9.21
C GLU A 142 -2.44 -11.44 -7.84
N ARG A 143 -3.42 -12.18 -7.34
CA ARG A 143 -3.38 -12.92 -6.07
C ARG A 143 -3.05 -14.40 -6.25
N GLY A 144 -2.69 -14.81 -7.48
CA GLY A 144 -2.35 -16.20 -7.81
C GLY A 144 -3.56 -17.14 -7.84
N ALA A 145 -4.77 -16.58 -7.96
CA ALA A 145 -6.00 -17.34 -8.09
C ALA A 145 -6.65 -17.08 -9.45
N SER A 146 -7.53 -17.98 -9.89
CA SER A 146 -8.28 -17.86 -11.13
C SER A 146 -9.76 -18.15 -10.88
N LEU A 147 -10.59 -17.71 -11.82
CA LEU A 147 -12.02 -18.06 -11.84
C LEU A 147 -12.17 -19.56 -12.08
N ARG A 148 -13.34 -20.09 -11.69
CA ARG A 148 -13.72 -21.45 -12.05
C ARG A 148 -13.86 -21.52 -13.58
N PRO A 149 -13.31 -22.55 -14.25
CA PRO A 149 -13.55 -22.76 -15.68
C PRO A 149 -15.07 -22.88 -15.94
N SER A 150 -15.53 -22.39 -17.08
CA SER A 150 -16.86 -22.75 -17.56
C SER A 150 -16.85 -24.23 -17.92
N GLU A 151 -17.82 -24.97 -17.41
CA GLU A 151 -18.16 -26.29 -17.96
C GLU A 151 -18.76 -26.14 -19.36
#